data_AF-A0A816ISH2-F1
#
_entry.id   AF-A0A816ISH2-F1
#
_cell.length_a   1.000
_cell.length_b   1.000
_cell.length_c   1.000
_cell.angle_alpha   90.00
_cell.angle_beta   90.00
_cell.angle_gamma   90.00
#
_symmetry.space_group_name_H-M   'P 1'
#
loop_
_entity.id
_entity.type
_entity.pdbx_description
1 polymer ?
#
loop_
_entity_poly.entity_id
_entity_poly.type
_entity_poly.pdbx_seq_one_letter_code
_entity_poly.pdbx_strand_id
1 'polypeptide(L)'
;MSFSQFSARNRHSKLEFEIVIGIHVSNKFFLSLAHPTNWVSTEHISVLISMLVRRHGRNYLSRRCRFVDYFSIAGIISKFAEFEKASDKLGFNWGGLVNFSFTGKMPRRNDKKVLLVDVDRVYAPMMWG
;
A
#
# COMPACT_ATOMS: atom_id res chain seq x y z
N MET A 1 -0.96 -32.49 -5.58
CA MET A 1 0.25 -32.23 -4.76
C MET A 1 -0.21 -31.76 -3.39
N SER A 2 0.20 -32.43 -2.31
CA SER A 2 -0.15 -31.99 -0.95
C SER A 2 0.73 -30.82 -0.52
N PHE A 3 0.23 -29.98 0.38
CA PHE A 3 0.96 -28.84 0.95
C PHE A 3 2.28 -29.26 1.63
N SER A 4 2.29 -30.46 2.19
CA SER A 4 3.46 -31.11 2.80
C SER A 4 4.58 -31.42 1.78
N GLN A 5 4.25 -31.75 0.54
CA GLN A 5 5.26 -31.98 -0.52
C GLN A 5 5.89 -30.67 -1.04
N PHE A 6 5.17 -29.55 -0.96
CA PHE A 6 5.69 -28.23 -1.32
C PHE A 6 6.68 -27.70 -0.28
N SER A 7 6.38 -27.90 1.01
CA SER A 7 7.23 -27.48 2.12
C SER A 7 8.59 -28.22 2.15
N ALA A 8 8.60 -29.53 1.85
CA ALA A 8 9.82 -30.35 1.88
C ALA A 8 10.85 -29.99 0.79
N ARG A 9 10.43 -29.39 -0.33
CA ARG A 9 11.33 -28.90 -1.39
C ARG A 9 11.97 -27.54 -1.08
N ASN A 10 11.53 -26.87 0.00
CA ASN A 10 11.81 -25.46 0.24
C ASN A 10 12.94 -25.21 1.28
N ARG A 11 13.99 -26.04 1.26
CA ARG A 11 15.22 -25.83 2.05
C ARG A 11 16.08 -24.65 1.54
N HIS A 12 15.65 -23.95 0.50
CA HIS A 12 16.30 -22.73 0.01
C HIS A 12 15.53 -21.49 0.50
N SER A 13 15.79 -21.10 1.76
CA SER A 13 15.25 -19.88 2.38
C SER A 13 15.74 -18.55 1.73
N LYS A 14 16.52 -18.62 0.64
CA LYS A 14 17.15 -17.47 -0.04
C LYS A 14 16.64 -17.18 -1.45
N LEU A 15 15.66 -17.93 -1.97
CA LEU A 15 15.10 -17.61 -3.28
C LEU A 15 14.16 -16.40 -3.16
N GLU A 16 14.59 -15.28 -3.74
CA GLU A 16 13.79 -14.08 -3.90
C GLU A 16 13.17 -14.05 -5.31
N PHE A 17 11.92 -13.61 -5.37
CA PHE A 17 11.12 -13.50 -6.57
C PHE A 17 10.77 -12.04 -6.78
N GLU A 18 11.13 -11.49 -7.93
CA GLU A 18 10.63 -10.19 -8.34
C GLU A 18 9.19 -10.35 -8.82
N ILE A 19 8.24 -9.71 -8.13
CA ILE A 19 6.87 -9.59 -8.61
C ILE A 19 6.84 -8.49 -9.67
N VAL A 20 5.95 -8.59 -10.65
CA VAL A 20 5.74 -7.71 -11.84
C VAL A 20 5.61 -6.19 -11.55
N ILE A 21 5.67 -5.79 -10.29
CA ILE A 21 5.71 -4.41 -9.78
C ILE A 21 7.11 -3.97 -9.32
N GLY A 22 8.15 -4.78 -9.50
CA GLY A 22 9.52 -4.49 -9.05
C GLY A 22 9.74 -4.68 -7.54
N ILE A 23 8.85 -5.42 -6.87
CA ILE A 23 8.99 -5.76 -5.44
C ILE A 23 9.52 -7.18 -5.35
N HIS A 24 10.62 -7.36 -4.62
CA HIS A 24 11.19 -8.67 -4.32
C HIS A 24 10.52 -9.27 -3.08
N VAL A 25 10.08 -10.52 -3.17
CA VAL A 25 9.54 -11.29 -2.04
C VAL A 25 10.21 -12.66 -1.97
N SER A 26 10.29 -13.24 -0.77
CA SER A 26 10.85 -14.59 -0.59
C SER A 26 9.77 -15.66 -0.56
N ASN A 27 10.16 -16.94 -0.59
CA ASN A 27 9.23 -18.05 -0.33
C ASN A 27 8.50 -17.93 1.02
N LYS A 28 9.11 -17.26 2.02
CA LYS A 28 8.48 -17.03 3.32
C LYS A 28 7.17 -16.25 3.16
N PHE A 29 7.14 -15.22 2.30
CA PHE A 29 5.95 -14.41 2.01
C PHE A 29 4.78 -15.29 1.54
N PHE A 30 5.02 -16.13 0.53
CA PHE A 30 3.95 -16.98 -0.02
C PHE A 30 3.49 -18.04 0.97
N LEU A 31 4.44 -18.65 1.70
CA LEU A 31 4.13 -19.66 2.70
C LEU A 31 3.36 -19.07 3.89
N SER A 32 3.69 -17.85 4.35
CA SER A 32 2.93 -17.20 5.41
C SER A 32 1.51 -16.86 4.97
N LEU A 33 1.31 -16.37 3.75
CA LEU A 33 0.00 -16.01 3.22
C LEU A 33 -0.91 -17.22 2.94
N ALA A 34 -0.31 -18.37 2.57
CA ALA A 34 -1.07 -19.55 2.14
C ALA A 34 -1.73 -20.33 3.28
N HIS A 35 -1.36 -20.08 4.54
CA HIS A 35 -2.01 -20.71 5.70
C HIS A 35 -3.12 -19.80 6.24
N PRO A 36 -4.40 -20.25 6.25
CA PRO A 36 -5.54 -19.39 6.61
C PRO A 36 -5.51 -18.76 8.00
N THR A 37 -4.80 -19.36 8.95
CA THR A 37 -4.70 -18.88 10.34
C THR A 37 -3.53 -17.95 10.59
N ASN A 38 -2.66 -17.74 9.59
CA ASN A 38 -1.54 -16.82 9.74
C ASN A 38 -2.01 -15.37 9.59
N TRP A 39 -1.45 -14.50 10.42
CA TRP A 39 -1.66 -13.06 10.30
C TRP A 39 -1.07 -12.52 9.00
N VAL A 40 -1.85 -11.66 8.34
CA VAL A 40 -1.42 -10.94 7.15
C VAL A 40 -0.58 -9.74 7.59
N SER A 41 0.74 -9.85 7.44
CA SER A 41 1.68 -8.76 7.75
C SER A 41 1.53 -7.53 6.83
N THR A 42 2.12 -6.41 7.24
CA THR A 42 2.24 -5.17 6.46
C THR A 42 2.84 -5.38 5.07
N GLU A 43 3.83 -6.28 4.97
CA GLU A 43 4.47 -6.63 3.70
C GLU A 43 3.45 -7.27 2.73
N HIS A 44 2.65 -8.23 3.22
CA HIS A 44 1.60 -8.86 2.42
C HIS A 44 0.62 -7.84 1.87
N ILE A 45 0.08 -6.97 2.74
CA ILE A 45 -0.89 -5.96 2.32
C ILE A 45 -0.27 -5.00 1.31
N SER A 46 0.96 -4.55 1.53
CA SER A 46 1.66 -3.61 0.64
C SER A 46 1.86 -4.19 -0.76
N VAL A 47 2.27 -5.46 -0.85
CA VAL A 47 2.44 -6.18 -2.12
C VAL A 47 1.08 -6.38 -2.81
N LEU A 48 0.06 -6.84 -2.07
CA LEU A 48 -1.28 -7.09 -2.62
C LEU A 48 -1.95 -5.81 -3.13
N ILE A 49 -1.85 -4.70 -2.40
CA ILE A 49 -2.32 -3.39 -2.86
C ILE A 49 -1.58 -2.97 -4.12
N SER A 50 -0.25 -3.13 -4.16
CA SER A 50 0.53 -2.76 -5.34
C SER A 50 0.14 -3.58 -6.57
N MET A 51 -0.15 -4.87 -6.41
CA MET A 51 -0.69 -5.73 -7.48
C MET A 51 -2.09 -5.30 -7.91
N LEU A 52 -3.00 -5.03 -6.96
CA LEU A 52 -4.36 -4.53 -7.22
C LEU A 52 -4.32 -3.22 -8.01
N VAL A 53 -3.48 -2.30 -7.59
CA VAL A 53 -3.30 -0.99 -8.19
C VAL A 53 -2.66 -1.08 -9.58
N ARG A 54 -1.71 -1.99 -9.79
CA ARG A 54 -1.16 -2.25 -11.14
C ARG A 54 -2.26 -2.77 -12.08
N ARG A 55 -3.07 -3.74 -11.62
CA ARG A 55 -4.07 -4.42 -12.46
C ARG A 55 -5.31 -3.56 -12.72
N HIS A 56 -5.77 -2.84 -11.70
CA HIS A 56 -7.08 -2.16 -11.71
C HIS A 56 -6.99 -0.66 -11.37
N GLY A 57 -5.80 -0.10 -11.17
CA GLY A 57 -5.60 1.28 -10.71
C GLY A 57 -6.28 2.32 -11.58
N ARG A 58 -6.40 2.11 -12.90
CA ARG A 58 -7.15 3.03 -13.79
C ARG A 58 -8.63 3.17 -13.40
N ASN A 59 -9.26 2.07 -12.96
CA ASN A 59 -10.67 2.07 -12.52
C ASN A 59 -10.84 2.83 -11.20
N TYR A 60 -9.85 2.73 -10.31
CA TYR A 60 -9.87 3.47 -9.05
C TYR A 60 -9.54 4.96 -9.26
N LEU A 61 -8.56 5.28 -10.10
CA LEU A 61 -8.17 6.65 -10.41
C LEU A 61 -9.30 7.42 -11.12
N SER A 62 -9.99 6.79 -12.08
CA SER A 62 -11.16 7.40 -12.74
C SER A 62 -12.31 7.69 -11.78
N ARG A 63 -12.37 6.99 -10.64
CA ARG A 63 -13.34 7.19 -9.57
C ARG A 63 -12.84 8.09 -8.44
N ARG A 64 -11.73 8.82 -8.66
CA ARG A 64 -11.11 9.71 -7.66
C ARG A 64 -10.76 8.96 -6.35
N CYS A 65 -10.39 7.69 -6.47
CA CYS A 65 -9.95 6.86 -5.36
C CYS A 65 -8.42 6.77 -5.28
N ARG A 66 -7.87 6.67 -4.07
CA ARG A 66 -6.44 6.44 -3.83
C ARG A 66 -6.22 5.35 -2.79
N PHE A 67 -5.22 4.50 -3.02
CA PHE A 67 -4.67 3.61 -1.99
C PHE A 67 -3.49 4.30 -1.34
N VAL A 68 -3.41 4.23 -0.01
CA VAL A 68 -2.32 4.80 0.78
C VAL A 68 -1.62 3.70 1.56
N ASP A 69 -0.32 3.86 1.80
CA ASP A 69 0.43 2.99 2.68
C ASP A 69 0.25 3.38 4.16
N TYR A 70 0.76 2.54 5.05
CA TYR A 70 0.71 2.74 6.50
C TYR A 70 1.34 4.06 6.96
N PHE A 71 2.51 4.43 6.44
CA PHE A 71 3.21 5.64 6.88
C PHE A 71 2.43 6.89 6.49
N SER A 72 1.77 6.87 5.34
CA SER A 72 0.88 7.95 4.91
C SER A 72 -0.31 8.11 5.83
N ILE A 73 -0.93 7.01 6.27
CA ILE A 73 -2.02 7.05 7.25
C ILE A 73 -1.51 7.63 8.58
N ALA A 74 -0.37 7.14 9.06
CA ALA A 74 0.23 7.67 10.30
C ALA A 74 0.52 9.18 10.19
N GLY A 75 0.97 9.65 9.03
CA GLY A 75 1.16 11.07 8.74
C GLY A 75 -0.14 11.88 8.71
N ILE A 76 -1.23 11.32 8.19
CA ILE A 76 -2.56 11.97 8.23
C ILE A 76 -3.05 12.07 9.67
N ILE A 77 -2.99 10.96 10.43
CA ILE A 77 -3.45 10.91 11.82
C ILE A 77 -2.67 11.89 12.69
N SER A 78 -1.35 11.94 12.57
CA SER A 78 -0.50 12.81 13.39
C SER A 78 -0.78 14.30 13.17
N LYS A 79 -1.24 14.68 11.97
CA LYS A 79 -1.59 16.05 11.62
C LYS A 79 -3.07 16.39 11.76
N PHE A 80 -3.91 15.42 12.11
CA PHE A 80 -5.35 15.60 12.08
C PHE A 80 -5.83 16.75 12.98
N ALA A 81 -5.31 16.85 14.20
CA ALA A 81 -5.69 17.93 15.13
C ALA A 81 -5.26 19.33 14.65
N GLU A 82 -4.14 19.44 13.92
CA GLU A 82 -3.70 20.69 13.29
C GLU A 82 -4.60 21.04 12.10
N PHE A 83 -4.92 20.04 11.27
CA PHE A 83 -5.85 20.16 10.16
C PHE A 83 -7.22 20.65 10.64
N GLU A 84 -7.76 20.11 11.73
CA GLU A 84 -9.07 20.52 12.27
C GLU A 84 -9.11 21.99 12.68
N LYS A 85 -7.99 22.56 13.14
CA LYS A 85 -7.88 23.97 13.53
C LYS A 85 -7.59 24.91 12.37
N ALA A 86 -7.09 24.39 11.24
CA ALA A 86 -6.75 25.23 10.08
C ALA A 86 -7.99 25.89 9.49
N SER A 87 -7.89 27.17 9.14
CA SER A 87 -8.94 27.91 8.43
C SER A 87 -9.02 27.49 6.96
N ASP A 88 -7.88 27.33 6.30
CA ASP A 88 -7.80 26.81 4.94
C ASP A 88 -7.60 25.28 4.95
N LYS A 89 -8.69 24.55 4.73
CA LYS A 89 -8.67 23.09 4.64
C LYS A 89 -8.08 22.58 3.32
N LEU A 90 -8.25 23.33 2.23
CA LEU A 90 -7.86 22.90 0.89
C LEU A 90 -6.36 23.13 0.63
N GLY A 91 -5.81 24.21 1.20
CA GLY A 91 -4.37 24.51 1.17
C GLY A 91 -3.57 23.92 2.34
N PHE A 92 -4.18 23.09 3.19
CA PHE A 92 -3.51 22.56 4.37
C PHE A 92 -2.25 21.75 4.02
N ASN A 93 -1.14 22.02 4.73
CA ASN A 93 0.13 21.34 4.51
C ASN A 93 0.21 20.00 5.26
N TRP A 94 -0.21 18.94 4.58
CA TRP A 94 -0.11 17.56 5.06
C TRP A 94 1.33 17.04 5.26
N GLY A 95 2.34 17.76 4.78
CA GLY A 95 3.75 17.36 4.86
C GLY A 95 4.18 16.42 3.72
N GLY A 96 5.49 16.28 3.57
CA GLY A 96 6.09 15.59 2.42
C GLY A 96 5.62 14.15 2.26
N LEU A 97 5.61 13.36 3.33
CA LEU A 97 5.32 11.93 3.28
C LEU A 97 3.88 11.64 2.82
N VAL A 98 2.90 12.37 3.36
CA VAL A 98 1.50 12.29 2.89
C VAL A 98 1.42 12.76 1.44
N ASN A 99 2.02 13.90 1.11
CA ASN A 99 2.02 14.43 -0.25
C ASN A 99 2.63 13.47 -1.28
N PHE A 100 3.70 12.74 -0.95
CA PHE A 100 4.31 11.76 -1.86
C PHE A 100 3.33 10.66 -2.28
N SER A 101 2.47 10.23 -1.37
CA SER A 101 1.53 9.14 -1.60
C SER A 101 0.35 9.54 -2.48
N PHE A 102 0.01 10.83 -2.51
CA PHE A 102 -1.02 11.37 -3.40
C PHE A 102 -0.43 11.90 -4.72
N THR A 103 0.68 12.63 -4.67
CA THR A 103 1.35 13.18 -5.86
C THR A 103 2.11 12.15 -6.69
N GLY A 104 2.30 10.94 -6.15
CA GLY A 104 2.69 9.77 -6.92
C GLY A 104 4.07 9.86 -7.57
N LYS A 105 5.09 10.41 -6.89
CA LYS A 105 6.50 10.33 -7.35
C LYS A 105 7.08 8.90 -7.27
N MET A 106 6.35 7.93 -7.79
CA MET A 106 6.86 6.60 -8.15
C MET A 106 7.31 6.64 -9.62
N PRO A 107 8.36 5.93 -10.02
CA PRO A 107 8.79 5.87 -11.41
C PRO A 107 7.60 5.51 -12.32
N ARG A 108 7.29 6.37 -13.30
CA ARG A 108 6.15 6.25 -14.26
C ARG A 108 4.75 6.63 -13.75
N ARG A 109 4.62 7.28 -12.59
CA ARG A 109 3.39 7.99 -12.17
C ARG A 109 3.68 9.49 -12.12
N ASN A 110 2.89 10.28 -12.84
CA ASN A 110 3.04 11.74 -12.95
C ASN A 110 1.70 12.46 -12.74
N ASP A 111 0.76 11.78 -12.09
CA ASP A 111 -0.52 12.30 -11.67
C ASP A 111 -0.34 13.10 -10.36
N LYS A 112 -0.08 14.41 -10.49
CA LYS A 112 -0.08 15.36 -9.37
C LYS A 112 -1.49 15.47 -8.79
N LYS A 113 -1.86 14.55 -7.91
CA LYS A 113 -3.15 14.53 -7.22
C LYS A 113 -2.99 15.13 -5.83
N VAL A 114 -3.95 15.96 -5.42
CA VAL A 114 -4.00 16.57 -4.09
C VAL A 114 -5.11 15.93 -3.27
N LEU A 115 -4.80 15.58 -2.02
CA LEU A 115 -5.76 15.03 -1.06
C LEU A 115 -6.90 16.04 -0.81
N LEU A 116 -8.15 15.56 -0.77
CA LEU A 116 -9.39 16.36 -0.67
C LEU A 116 -9.75 17.23 -1.89
N VAL A 117 -8.86 17.37 -2.88
CA VAL A 117 -9.14 18.12 -4.12
C VAL A 117 -9.38 17.20 -5.30
N ASP A 118 -8.51 16.21 -5.50
CA ASP A 118 -8.60 15.26 -6.61
C ASP A 118 -9.01 13.85 -6.18
N VAL A 119 -9.04 13.61 -4.87
CA VAL A 119 -9.25 12.30 -4.25
C VAL A 119 -10.39 12.42 -3.25
N ASP A 120 -11.50 11.75 -3.55
CA ASP A 120 -12.70 11.73 -2.70
C ASP A 120 -12.69 10.51 -1.77
N ARG A 121 -12.00 9.44 -2.15
CA ARG A 121 -11.98 8.18 -1.39
C ARG A 121 -10.55 7.69 -1.20
N VAL A 122 -10.22 7.42 0.07
CA VAL A 122 -8.92 6.87 0.46
C VAL A 122 -9.13 5.45 1.00
N TYR A 123 -8.47 4.48 0.36
CA TYR A 123 -8.36 3.11 0.85
C TYR A 123 -7.10 3.00 1.69
N ALA A 124 -7.32 2.88 2.99
CA ALA A 124 -6.31 2.75 4.00
C ALA A 124 -6.26 1.30 4.50
N PRO A 125 -5.15 0.57 4.35
CA PRO A 125 -5.00 -0.71 5.01
C PRO A 125 -4.98 -0.52 6.53
N MET A 126 -5.93 -1.15 7.21
CA MET A 126 -5.98 -1.11 8.66
C MET A 126 -5.00 -2.13 9.22
N MET A 127 -4.00 -1.65 9.94
CA MET A 127 -3.05 -2.51 10.65
C MET A 127 -3.48 -2.56 12.11
N TRP A 128 -4.00 -3.72 12.51
CA TRP A 128 -4.29 -4.02 13.91
C TRP A 128 -3.03 -4.65 14.50
N GLY A 129 -2.36 -3.89 15.35
CA GLY A 129 -1.25 -4.35 16.20
C GLY A 129 -1.70 -4.28 17.65
#